data_AF-A0A8T0C038-F1
#
_entry.id   AF-A0A8T0C038-F1
#
_cell.length_a   1.000
_cell.length_b   1.000
_cell.length_c   1.000
_cell.angle_alpha   90.00
_cell.angle_beta   90.00
_cell.angle_gamma   90.00
#
_symmetry.space_group_name_H-M   'P 1'
#
loop_
_entity.id
_entity.type
_entity.pdbx_description
1 polymer ?
#
loop_
_entity_poly.entity_id
_entity_poly.type
_entity_poly.pdbx_seq_one_letter_code
_entity_poly.pdbx_strand_id
1 'polypeptide(L)'
;MTIRLRIFSLNCWGIRYLSKHRAQRYAMIGDLLSKDQHDVVLLQEVWSEKDFHFLKAKLASTHPHSHYFKSGFFGSGLAAFSKHRIHDVFLYKYSLNGYPYMAHHGDWFGGKAVGKLLLNISGMMVHVYVTHLHAEYSREQDSYLAHRVVQAWELQNFIRHTCAGADVVILGGDLNMHPEDLGVRLVRSYCGLKDCFAETANFDGCEQGFTHITDNPFTNNHELIPFGEGIRIDYILFKGSGKVDVSCESLSTTKGSVPGYDFPYSDHEALSTDLLLSPLENEKREKECTEVNLSELINIVTEARTEVKVGLHCAERMRYTAARTGFMGLVLLLLELAIAAVPIFSLGTEQPFPKASFYLLGALCFTILLSATFLYIFYTMEVKSLQGAEDQMRLTVGSLQEHLKELPKDKEHTKKAAEA
;
A
#
# COMPACT_ATOMS: atom_id res chain seq x y z
N MET A 1 -19.10 -20.75 21.00
CA MET A 1 -18.81 -19.66 21.96
C MET A 1 -18.26 -18.49 21.16
N THR A 2 -18.82 -17.29 21.34
CA THR A 2 -18.31 -16.08 20.69
C THR A 2 -16.95 -15.70 21.28
N ILE A 3 -16.03 -15.31 20.42
CA ILE A 3 -14.65 -14.96 20.79
C ILE A 3 -14.44 -13.48 20.50
N ARG A 4 -13.97 -12.73 21.49
CA ARG A 4 -13.53 -11.35 21.28
C ARG A 4 -12.06 -11.36 20.88
N LEU A 5 -11.74 -10.69 19.77
CA LEU A 5 -10.39 -10.56 19.22
C LEU A 5 -10.04 -9.08 19.09
N ARG A 6 -8.99 -8.64 19.76
CA ARG A 6 -8.55 -7.24 19.80
C ARG A 6 -7.42 -7.01 18.80
N ILE A 7 -7.62 -6.10 17.84
CA ILE A 7 -6.65 -5.78 16.79
C ILE A 7 -6.17 -4.34 16.94
N PHE A 8 -4.86 -4.15 16.81
CA PHE A 8 -4.22 -2.84 16.80
C PHE A 8 -3.49 -2.58 15.49
N SER A 9 -3.58 -1.37 14.95
CA SER A 9 -2.77 -0.91 13.81
C SER A 9 -2.18 0.47 14.05
N LEU A 10 -0.91 0.68 13.67
CA LEU A 10 -0.27 2.00 13.73
C LEU A 10 0.88 2.12 12.72
N ASN A 11 0.82 3.15 11.88
CA ASN A 11 2.00 3.68 11.21
C ASN A 11 2.90 4.37 12.25
N CYS A 12 4.09 3.82 12.49
CA CYS A 12 4.99 4.24 13.57
C CYS A 12 5.89 5.42 13.20
N TRP A 13 5.90 5.87 11.95
CA TRP A 13 6.78 6.93 11.44
C TRP A 13 8.23 6.72 11.89
N GLY A 14 8.81 5.55 11.58
CA GLY A 14 10.14 5.16 12.07
C GLY A 14 11.30 5.63 11.19
N ILE A 15 11.09 6.61 10.31
CA ILE A 15 12.05 7.01 9.27
C ILE A 15 13.33 7.52 9.93
N ARG A 16 14.46 6.90 9.58
CA ARG A 16 15.76 7.28 10.15
C ARG A 16 16.12 8.69 9.71
N TYR A 17 16.53 9.53 10.67
CA TYR A 17 16.94 10.93 10.51
C TYR A 17 15.83 11.94 10.20
N LEU A 18 14.66 11.52 9.69
CA LEU A 18 13.52 12.42 9.48
C LEU A 18 12.58 12.46 10.68
N SER A 19 12.25 11.29 11.24
CA SER A 19 11.22 11.21 12.27
C SER A 19 11.73 11.71 13.62
N LYS A 20 11.07 12.75 14.15
CA LYS A 20 11.41 13.38 15.42
C LYS A 20 11.14 12.44 16.60
N HIS A 21 11.92 12.60 17.67
CA HIS A 21 11.74 11.87 18.94
C HIS A 21 11.66 10.34 18.84
N ARG A 22 12.19 9.74 17.76
CA ARG A 22 11.96 8.34 17.40
C ARG A 22 12.18 7.36 18.56
N ALA A 23 13.32 7.43 19.26
CA ALA A 23 13.61 6.51 20.37
C ALA A 23 12.61 6.63 21.53
N GLN A 24 12.18 7.86 21.86
CA GLN A 24 11.19 8.12 22.91
C GLN A 24 9.81 7.60 22.49
N ARG A 25 9.40 7.87 21.24
CA ARG A 25 8.13 7.37 20.69
C ARG A 25 8.06 5.85 20.65
N TYR A 26 9.12 5.15 20.24
CA TYR A 26 9.15 3.69 20.28
C TYR A 26 9.06 3.14 21.71
N ALA A 27 9.64 3.83 22.71
CA ALA A 27 9.45 3.47 24.11
C ALA A 27 7.98 3.62 24.53
N MET A 28 7.34 4.75 24.18
CA MET A 28 5.92 5.03 24.43
C MET A 28 5.00 4.01 23.75
N ILE A 29 5.24 3.69 22.48
CA ILE A 29 4.51 2.67 21.71
C ILE A 29 4.63 1.32 22.42
N GLY A 30 5.83 0.93 22.86
CA GLY A 30 6.01 -0.30 23.61
C GLY A 30 5.28 -0.33 24.95
N ASP A 31 5.18 0.81 25.66
CA ASP A 31 4.39 0.92 26.90
C ASP A 31 2.89 0.80 26.64
N LEU A 32 2.38 1.50 25.61
CA LEU A 32 0.99 1.40 25.16
C LEU A 32 0.62 -0.05 24.82
N LEU A 33 1.41 -0.70 23.96
CA LEU A 33 1.16 -2.07 23.54
C LEU A 33 1.23 -3.06 24.70
N SER A 34 2.18 -2.88 25.63
CA SER A 34 2.30 -3.74 26.81
C SER A 34 1.15 -3.55 27.81
N LYS A 35 0.59 -2.35 27.90
CA LYS A 35 -0.54 -2.03 28.79
C LYS A 35 -1.86 -2.56 28.21
N ASP A 36 -2.14 -2.25 26.95
CA ASP A 36 -3.44 -2.54 26.36
C ASP A 36 -3.58 -4.00 25.92
N GLN A 37 -2.46 -4.67 25.63
CA GLN A 37 -2.39 -6.09 25.31
C GLN A 37 -3.45 -6.48 24.26
N HIS A 38 -3.32 -5.94 23.05
CA HIS A 38 -4.12 -6.40 21.91
C HIS A 38 -3.72 -7.83 21.52
N ASP A 39 -4.62 -8.60 20.90
CA ASP A 39 -4.30 -9.99 20.55
C ASP A 39 -3.38 -10.07 19.32
N VAL A 40 -3.55 -9.11 18.41
CA VAL A 40 -2.69 -8.90 17.23
C VAL A 40 -2.41 -7.41 17.05
N VAL A 41 -1.13 -7.09 16.81
CA VAL A 41 -0.60 -5.74 16.60
C VAL A 41 0.05 -5.70 15.23
N LEU A 42 -0.35 -4.74 14.40
CA LEU A 42 0.08 -4.57 13.01
C LEU A 42 0.74 -3.19 12.87
N LEU A 43 2.05 -3.15 12.66
CA LEU A 43 2.80 -1.89 12.60
C LEU A 43 3.32 -1.64 11.19
N GLN A 44 3.22 -0.37 10.77
CA GLN A 44 3.83 0.14 9.55
C GLN A 44 4.99 1.10 9.91
N GLU A 45 5.85 1.38 8.93
CA GLU A 45 7.03 2.25 9.09
C GLU A 45 8.01 1.87 10.22
N VAL A 46 8.09 0.60 10.57
CA VAL A 46 9.18 0.04 11.37
C VAL A 46 10.38 -0.21 10.45
N TRP A 47 11.02 0.88 10.00
CA TRP A 47 12.12 0.82 9.02
C TRP A 47 13.45 0.28 9.56
N SER A 48 13.58 0.14 10.88
CA SER A 48 14.84 -0.17 11.56
C SER A 48 14.71 -1.50 12.32
N GLU A 49 15.53 -2.49 11.95
CA GLU A 49 15.59 -3.78 12.68
C GLU A 49 15.92 -3.58 14.16
N LYS A 50 16.71 -2.55 14.50
CA LYS A 50 17.00 -2.20 15.90
C LYS A 50 15.73 -1.81 16.66
N ASP A 51 14.88 -0.99 16.04
CA ASP A 51 13.64 -0.51 16.67
C ASP A 51 12.62 -1.66 16.77
N PHE A 52 12.56 -2.55 15.77
CA PHE A 52 11.81 -3.82 15.87
C PHE A 52 12.30 -4.70 17.02
N HIS A 53 13.61 -4.93 17.15
CA HIS A 53 14.18 -5.75 18.21
C HIS A 53 13.96 -5.15 19.60
N PHE A 54 13.98 -3.83 19.71
CA PHE A 54 13.61 -3.13 20.94
C PHE A 54 12.15 -3.43 21.33
N LEU A 55 11.19 -3.29 20.41
CA LEU A 55 9.79 -3.63 20.67
C LEU A 55 9.61 -5.12 21.00
N LYS A 56 10.30 -6.01 20.27
CA LYS A 56 10.28 -7.45 20.54
C LYS A 56 10.74 -7.80 21.95
N ALA A 57 11.83 -7.17 22.43
CA ALA A 57 12.30 -7.38 23.79
C ALA A 57 11.30 -6.82 24.81
N LYS A 58 10.77 -5.62 24.57
CA LYS A 58 9.81 -4.95 25.46
C LYS A 58 8.47 -5.69 25.58
N LEU A 59 8.00 -6.29 24.50
CA LEU A 59 6.73 -7.00 24.42
C LEU A 59 6.84 -8.51 24.66
N ALA A 60 8.00 -9.03 25.04
CA ALA A 60 8.24 -10.48 25.13
C ALA A 60 7.27 -11.21 26.07
N SER A 61 6.80 -10.56 27.13
CA SER A 61 5.84 -11.14 28.10
C SER A 61 4.38 -11.03 27.66
N THR A 62 4.03 -10.04 26.83
CA THR A 62 2.64 -9.77 26.42
C THR A 62 2.34 -10.28 25.02
N HIS A 63 3.29 -10.16 24.08
CA HIS A 63 3.19 -10.60 22.69
C HIS A 63 4.44 -11.44 22.32
N PRO A 64 4.52 -12.69 22.80
CA PRO A 64 5.72 -13.52 22.63
C PRO A 64 6.01 -13.89 21.17
N HIS A 65 5.01 -13.79 20.28
CA HIS A 65 5.15 -14.10 18.86
C HIS A 65 5.25 -12.82 18.04
N SER A 66 6.27 -12.72 17.19
CA SER A 66 6.49 -11.54 16.36
C SER A 66 7.16 -11.88 15.04
N HIS A 67 6.91 -11.06 14.03
CA HIS A 67 7.54 -11.18 12.72
C HIS A 67 7.89 -9.80 12.14
N TYR A 68 9.04 -9.74 11.48
CA TYR A 68 9.54 -8.56 10.78
C TYR A 68 9.67 -8.86 9.29
N PHE A 69 8.93 -8.13 8.46
CA PHE A 69 8.86 -8.42 7.03
C PHE A 69 9.99 -7.70 6.27
N LYS A 70 10.98 -8.46 5.80
CA LYS A 70 12.14 -7.89 5.09
C LYS A 70 11.85 -7.72 3.60
N SER A 71 12.07 -6.52 3.04
CA SER A 71 11.83 -6.20 1.63
C SER A 71 12.69 -5.00 1.20
N GLY A 72 12.91 -4.82 -0.10
CA GLY A 72 13.56 -3.62 -0.64
C GLY A 72 14.97 -3.36 -0.08
N PHE A 73 15.42 -2.10 -0.14
CA PHE A 73 16.71 -1.69 0.39
C PHE A 73 16.62 -1.29 1.86
N PHE A 74 15.61 -0.48 2.23
CA PHE A 74 15.40 -0.04 3.62
C PHE A 74 14.48 -0.95 4.44
N GLY A 75 13.83 -1.95 3.85
CA GLY A 75 12.82 -2.77 4.52
C GLY A 75 11.44 -2.59 3.90
N SER A 76 10.46 -3.41 4.32
CA SER A 76 9.04 -3.14 4.02
C SER A 76 8.42 -2.11 4.97
N GLY A 77 9.05 -1.88 6.13
CA GLY A 77 8.49 -1.12 7.23
C GLY A 77 7.42 -1.89 8.02
N LEU A 78 7.08 -3.14 7.66
CA LEU A 78 6.00 -3.89 8.29
C LEU A 78 6.53 -4.78 9.41
N ALA A 79 5.83 -4.75 10.54
CA ALA A 79 6.05 -5.66 11.66
C ALA A 79 4.71 -6.12 12.25
N ALA A 80 4.70 -7.31 12.82
CA ALA A 80 3.54 -7.83 13.54
C ALA A 80 3.95 -8.45 14.87
N PHE A 81 3.10 -8.27 15.89
CA PHE A 81 3.21 -8.91 17.20
C PHE A 81 1.89 -9.57 17.54
N SER A 82 1.92 -10.71 18.22
CA SER A 82 0.71 -11.44 18.62
C SER A 82 0.90 -12.18 19.93
N LYS A 83 -0.20 -12.28 20.68
CA LYS A 83 -0.34 -13.21 21.79
C LYS A 83 -0.42 -14.66 21.32
N HIS A 84 -0.96 -14.87 20.13
CA HIS A 84 -1.17 -16.18 19.54
C HIS A 84 0.02 -16.61 18.71
N ARG A 85 0.24 -17.92 18.62
CA ARG A 85 1.33 -18.47 17.82
C ARG A 85 1.13 -18.13 16.35
N ILE A 86 2.14 -17.52 15.75
CA ILE A 86 2.25 -17.37 14.30
C ILE A 86 2.70 -18.71 13.72
N HIS A 87 1.84 -19.34 12.93
CA HIS A 87 2.10 -20.65 12.33
C HIS A 87 2.82 -20.54 11.00
N ASP A 88 2.48 -19.53 10.21
CA ASP A 88 3.07 -19.29 8.90
C ASP A 88 3.05 -17.80 8.55
N VAL A 89 3.96 -17.40 7.67
CA VAL A 89 4.12 -16.03 7.19
C VAL A 89 4.38 -16.01 5.69
N PHE A 90 3.78 -15.06 4.98
CA PHE A 90 4.04 -14.88 3.54
C PHE A 90 4.11 -13.41 3.19
N LEU A 91 5.20 -13.00 2.53
CA LEU A 91 5.43 -11.63 2.09
C LEU A 91 5.29 -11.51 0.58
N TYR A 92 4.50 -10.53 0.13
CA TYR A 92 4.43 -10.13 -1.27
C TYR A 92 4.85 -8.68 -1.42
N LYS A 93 5.95 -8.45 -2.16
CA LYS A 93 6.45 -7.12 -2.50
C LYS A 93 5.72 -6.59 -3.73
N TYR A 94 5.24 -5.34 -3.66
CA TYR A 94 4.57 -4.72 -4.79
C TYR A 94 5.51 -4.41 -5.96
N SER A 95 4.97 -4.46 -7.18
CA SER A 95 5.74 -4.30 -8.41
C SER A 95 6.15 -2.85 -8.70
N LEU A 96 5.39 -1.86 -8.21
CA LEU A 96 5.64 -0.43 -8.38
C LEU A 96 5.76 0.27 -7.03
N ASN A 97 6.82 1.07 -6.83
CA ASN A 97 7.13 1.72 -5.56
C ASN A 97 7.64 3.18 -5.72
N GLY A 98 7.27 3.87 -6.80
CA GLY A 98 7.70 5.25 -7.03
C GLY A 98 8.95 5.37 -7.89
N TYR A 99 9.65 6.50 -7.82
CA TYR A 99 10.76 6.85 -8.73
C TYR A 99 12.11 7.00 -8.00
N PRO A 100 13.20 6.39 -8.50
CA PRO A 100 14.52 6.43 -7.85
C PRO A 100 15.13 7.83 -7.78
N TYR A 101 14.81 8.70 -8.75
CA TYR A 101 15.33 10.05 -8.83
C TYR A 101 14.56 11.04 -7.94
N MET A 102 13.40 10.65 -7.41
CA MET A 102 12.65 11.44 -6.44
C MET A 102 13.15 11.10 -5.02
N ALA A 103 14.41 11.46 -4.73
CA ALA A 103 15.08 11.05 -3.49
C ALA A 103 14.36 11.49 -2.20
N HIS A 104 13.60 12.59 -2.27
CA HIS A 104 12.77 13.09 -1.18
C HIS A 104 11.49 12.27 -0.96
N HIS A 105 11.12 11.39 -1.89
CA HIS A 105 9.98 10.50 -1.81
C HIS A 105 10.49 9.08 -1.51
N GLY A 106 10.52 8.74 -0.22
CA GLY A 106 11.24 7.57 0.30
C GLY A 106 10.73 6.20 -0.15
N ASP A 107 9.54 6.12 -0.73
CA ASP A 107 8.85 4.88 -1.09
C ASP A 107 9.67 3.97 -2.02
N TRP A 108 10.45 4.53 -2.95
CA TRP A 108 11.22 3.73 -3.91
C TRP A 108 12.35 2.94 -3.24
N PHE A 109 12.97 3.52 -2.21
CA PHE A 109 14.00 2.84 -1.43
C PHE A 109 13.40 1.87 -0.41
N GLY A 110 12.14 2.11 -0.03
CA GLY A 110 11.29 1.14 0.64
C GLY A 110 10.95 -0.04 -0.28
N GLY A 111 10.60 -1.16 0.33
CA GLY A 111 10.02 -2.29 -0.38
C GLY A 111 8.57 -2.48 0.03
N LYS A 112 7.68 -1.54 -0.33
CA LYS A 112 6.25 -1.61 0.05
C LYS A 112 5.69 -2.96 -0.37
N ALA A 113 4.86 -3.51 0.50
CA ALA A 113 4.47 -4.91 0.47
C ALA A 113 3.19 -5.15 1.26
N VAL A 114 2.69 -6.38 1.17
CA VAL A 114 1.74 -6.97 2.11
C VAL A 114 2.35 -8.20 2.76
N GLY A 115 2.28 -8.26 4.08
CA GLY A 115 2.64 -9.42 4.89
C GLY A 115 1.41 -10.16 5.37
N LYS A 116 1.32 -11.46 5.13
CA LYS A 116 0.31 -12.38 5.67
C LYS A 116 0.87 -13.11 6.88
N LEU A 117 0.03 -13.27 7.90
CA LEU A 117 0.23 -14.14 9.06
C LEU A 117 -0.91 -15.15 9.14
N LEU A 118 -0.56 -16.40 9.46
CA LEU A 118 -1.54 -17.44 9.80
C LEU A 118 -1.53 -17.66 11.32
N LEU A 119 -2.70 -17.47 11.94
CA LEU A 119 -2.93 -17.69 13.36
C LEU A 119 -4.01 -18.77 13.56
N ASN A 120 -3.89 -19.55 14.63
CA ASN A 120 -4.98 -20.38 15.14
C ASN A 120 -5.45 -19.79 16.46
N ILE A 121 -6.68 -19.27 16.47
CA ILE A 121 -7.27 -18.62 17.64
C ILE A 121 -8.49 -19.44 18.04
N SER A 122 -8.34 -20.21 19.12
CA SER A 122 -9.40 -21.06 19.68
C SER A 122 -10.04 -22.00 18.66
N GLY A 123 -9.22 -22.58 17.78
CA GLY A 123 -9.66 -23.52 16.74
C GLY A 123 -10.06 -22.86 15.42
N MET A 124 -10.13 -21.52 15.33
CA MET A 124 -10.40 -20.80 14.09
C MET A 124 -9.11 -20.41 13.38
N MET A 125 -9.10 -20.60 12.06
CA MET A 125 -8.02 -20.18 11.17
C MET A 125 -8.17 -18.70 10.84
N VAL A 126 -7.33 -17.87 11.43
CA VAL A 126 -7.34 -16.41 11.23
C VAL A 126 -6.18 -16.01 10.34
N HIS A 127 -6.48 -15.50 9.15
CA HIS A 127 -5.49 -14.92 8.25
C HIS A 127 -5.44 -13.41 8.45
N VAL A 128 -4.31 -12.91 8.92
CA VAL A 128 -4.09 -11.48 9.16
C VAL A 128 -3.12 -10.93 8.12
N TYR A 129 -3.45 -9.79 7.53
CA TYR A 129 -2.66 -9.10 6.54
C TYR A 129 -2.25 -7.74 7.08
N VAL A 130 -0.98 -7.38 6.95
CA VAL A 130 -0.46 -6.05 7.23
C VAL A 130 0.09 -5.44 5.95
N THR A 131 -0.25 -4.20 5.65
CA THR A 131 0.22 -3.51 4.44
C THR A 131 0.56 -2.05 4.73
N HIS A 132 1.36 -1.48 3.84
CA HIS A 132 1.58 -0.04 3.73
C HIS A 132 1.68 0.26 2.23
N LEU A 133 0.71 0.99 1.67
CA LEU A 133 0.73 1.37 0.26
C LEU A 133 1.62 2.61 0.03
N HIS A 134 1.87 2.95 -1.24
CA HIS A 134 2.69 4.09 -1.62
C HIS A 134 2.06 5.38 -1.08
N ALA A 135 2.86 6.32 -0.59
CA ALA A 135 2.36 7.58 -0.06
C ALA A 135 1.74 8.49 -1.13
N GLU A 136 0.73 9.28 -0.75
CA GLU A 136 0.23 10.41 -1.54
C GLU A 136 0.99 11.67 -1.12
N TYR A 137 1.93 12.12 -1.96
CA TYR A 137 2.76 13.30 -1.67
C TYR A 137 2.08 14.63 -2.03
N SER A 138 1.02 14.60 -2.83
CA SER A 138 0.25 15.77 -3.23
C SER A 138 -1.08 15.33 -3.81
N ARG A 139 -2.19 15.83 -3.25
CA ARG A 139 -3.53 15.55 -3.81
C ARG A 139 -3.74 16.18 -5.18
N GLU A 140 -3.24 17.40 -5.38
CA GLU A 140 -3.43 18.14 -6.63
C GLU A 140 -2.52 17.62 -7.76
N GLN A 141 -1.32 17.18 -7.43
CA GLN A 141 -0.29 16.75 -8.39
C GLN A 141 0.18 15.33 -8.11
N ASP A 142 -0.75 14.38 -8.17
CA ASP A 142 -0.45 13.00 -7.84
C ASP A 142 0.14 12.21 -9.01
N SER A 143 1.46 12.26 -9.15
CA SER A 143 2.19 11.42 -10.12
C SER A 143 2.24 9.92 -9.76
N TYR A 144 1.70 9.52 -8.61
CA TYR A 144 1.78 8.16 -8.07
C TYR A 144 0.43 7.45 -8.01
N LEU A 145 -0.66 8.06 -8.51
CA LEU A 145 -1.99 7.45 -8.47
C LEU A 145 -1.99 6.06 -9.11
N ALA A 146 -1.43 5.94 -10.31
CA ALA A 146 -1.35 4.66 -11.01
C ALA A 146 -0.53 3.62 -10.22
N HIS A 147 0.51 4.03 -9.49
CA HIS A 147 1.25 3.14 -8.60
C HIS A 147 0.36 2.66 -7.46
N ARG A 148 -0.34 3.56 -6.76
CA ARG A 148 -1.27 3.20 -5.66
C ARG A 148 -2.38 2.27 -6.15
N VAL A 149 -2.95 2.53 -7.32
CA VAL A 149 -3.98 1.67 -7.93
C VAL A 149 -3.43 0.28 -8.27
N VAL A 150 -2.22 0.18 -8.85
CA VAL A 150 -1.58 -1.13 -9.09
C VAL A 150 -1.30 -1.86 -7.79
N GLN A 151 -0.80 -1.18 -6.75
CA GLN A 151 -0.56 -1.82 -5.46
C GLN A 151 -1.87 -2.30 -4.81
N ALA A 152 -2.95 -1.53 -4.88
CA ALA A 152 -4.27 -1.94 -4.41
C ALA A 152 -4.81 -3.15 -5.20
N TRP A 153 -4.57 -3.18 -6.52
CA TRP A 153 -4.90 -4.32 -7.38
C TRP A 153 -4.10 -5.58 -7.00
N GLU A 154 -2.81 -5.44 -6.72
CA GLU A 154 -1.97 -6.53 -6.25
C GLU A 154 -2.38 -7.01 -4.85
N LEU A 155 -2.69 -6.08 -3.93
CA LEU A 155 -3.15 -6.38 -2.57
C LEU A 155 -4.44 -7.21 -2.59
N GLN A 156 -5.45 -6.81 -3.35
CA GLN A 156 -6.71 -7.57 -3.43
C GLN A 156 -6.49 -8.95 -4.05
N ASN A 157 -5.64 -9.06 -5.08
CA ASN A 157 -5.31 -10.33 -5.70
C ASN A 157 -4.58 -11.23 -4.70
N PHE A 158 -3.61 -10.69 -3.98
CA PHE A 158 -2.88 -11.43 -2.96
C PHE A 158 -3.82 -11.97 -1.88
N ILE A 159 -4.71 -11.14 -1.35
CA ILE A 159 -5.69 -11.57 -0.33
C ILE A 159 -6.59 -12.67 -0.90
N ARG A 160 -7.21 -12.47 -2.07
CA ARG A 160 -8.15 -13.44 -2.64
C ARG A 160 -7.51 -14.80 -2.92
N HIS A 161 -6.29 -14.82 -3.43
CA HIS A 161 -5.60 -16.07 -3.76
C HIS A 161 -4.94 -16.73 -2.55
N THR A 162 -4.81 -16.04 -1.42
CA THR A 162 -4.16 -16.58 -0.22
C THR A 162 -5.08 -16.69 0.99
N CYS A 163 -6.34 -16.21 0.91
CA CYS A 163 -7.32 -16.32 1.98
C CYS A 163 -8.11 -17.63 1.99
N ALA A 164 -7.92 -18.50 1.00
CA ALA A 164 -8.55 -19.82 0.97
C ALA A 164 -8.25 -20.60 2.27
N GLY A 165 -9.30 -21.17 2.87
CA GLY A 165 -9.21 -21.91 4.13
C GLY A 165 -9.20 -21.05 5.40
N ALA A 166 -9.28 -19.72 5.30
CA ALA A 166 -9.46 -18.86 6.47
C ALA A 166 -10.91 -18.89 6.96
N ASP A 167 -11.09 -19.04 8.27
CA ASP A 167 -12.39 -18.80 8.90
C ASP A 167 -12.66 -17.30 9.06
N VAL A 168 -11.58 -16.52 9.25
CA VAL A 168 -11.59 -15.07 9.46
C VAL A 168 -10.43 -14.45 8.69
N VAL A 169 -10.69 -13.33 8.01
CA VAL A 169 -9.69 -12.52 7.32
C VAL A 169 -9.69 -11.13 7.91
N ILE A 170 -8.50 -10.62 8.24
CA ILE A 170 -8.29 -9.27 8.77
C ILE A 170 -7.18 -8.60 7.95
N LEU A 171 -7.40 -7.38 7.48
CA LEU A 171 -6.40 -6.53 6.84
C LEU A 171 -6.23 -5.28 7.69
N GLY A 172 -5.01 -4.98 8.12
CA GLY A 172 -4.68 -3.76 8.85
C GLY A 172 -3.54 -2.99 8.20
N GLY A 173 -3.62 -1.67 8.22
CA GLY A 173 -2.50 -0.80 7.90
C GLY A 173 -2.87 0.45 7.13
N ASP A 174 -1.82 1.12 6.66
CA ASP A 174 -1.89 2.40 5.96
C ASP A 174 -2.09 2.18 4.46
N LEU A 175 -3.25 2.56 3.95
CA LEU A 175 -3.57 2.47 2.53
C LEU A 175 -3.22 3.74 1.75
N ASN A 176 -2.80 4.82 2.44
CA ASN A 176 -2.45 6.11 1.83
C ASN A 176 -3.53 6.64 0.84
N MET A 177 -4.79 6.32 1.13
CA MET A 177 -5.95 6.64 0.30
C MET A 177 -7.18 6.84 1.18
N HIS A 178 -8.03 7.78 0.78
CA HIS A 178 -9.24 8.13 1.49
C HIS A 178 -10.33 7.05 1.29
N PRO A 179 -11.40 7.02 2.11
CA PRO A 179 -12.36 5.92 2.07
C PRO A 179 -13.05 5.71 0.71
N GLU A 180 -13.28 6.80 -0.02
CA GLU A 180 -13.93 6.80 -1.34
C GLU A 180 -12.94 6.75 -2.51
N ASP A 181 -11.63 6.76 -2.23
CA ASP A 181 -10.61 6.64 -3.27
C ASP A 181 -10.63 5.25 -3.89
N LEU A 182 -10.25 5.21 -5.16
CA LEU A 182 -10.36 4.04 -6.04
C LEU A 182 -9.68 2.78 -5.47
N GLY A 183 -8.49 2.91 -4.89
CA GLY A 183 -7.79 1.76 -4.33
C GLY A 183 -8.48 1.17 -3.10
N VAL A 184 -9.09 1.98 -2.24
CA VAL A 184 -9.83 1.50 -1.06
C VAL A 184 -11.12 0.80 -1.49
N ARG A 185 -11.88 1.41 -2.40
CA ARG A 185 -13.07 0.78 -3.01
C ARG A 185 -12.72 -0.54 -3.68
N LEU A 186 -11.63 -0.59 -4.45
CA LEU A 186 -11.16 -1.80 -5.12
C LEU A 186 -10.86 -2.94 -4.14
N VAL A 187 -10.10 -2.66 -3.08
CA VAL A 187 -9.76 -3.68 -2.06
C VAL A 187 -11.01 -4.15 -1.32
N ARG A 188 -11.87 -3.23 -0.87
CA ARG A 188 -13.08 -3.58 -0.12
C ARG A 188 -14.06 -4.39 -0.96
N SER A 189 -14.44 -3.89 -2.13
CA SER A 189 -15.47 -4.51 -2.97
C SER A 189 -15.00 -5.85 -3.55
N TYR A 190 -13.74 -5.96 -3.98
CA TYR A 190 -13.29 -7.21 -4.61
C TYR A 190 -12.96 -8.30 -3.59
N CYS A 191 -12.46 -7.94 -2.40
CA CYS A 191 -12.23 -8.91 -1.34
C CYS A 191 -13.46 -9.20 -0.48
N GLY A 192 -14.52 -8.38 -0.56
CA GLY A 192 -15.68 -8.44 0.33
C GLY A 192 -15.32 -8.06 1.77
N LEU A 193 -14.36 -7.16 1.94
CA LEU A 193 -13.88 -6.71 3.25
C LEU A 193 -14.72 -5.55 3.77
N LYS A 194 -15.19 -5.68 5.00
CA LYS A 194 -15.92 -4.66 5.74
C LYS A 194 -14.96 -3.74 6.49
N ASP A 195 -15.32 -2.47 6.62
CA ASP A 195 -14.53 -1.47 7.34
C ASP A 195 -14.98 -1.37 8.79
N CYS A 196 -14.08 -1.59 9.76
CA CYS A 196 -14.39 -1.48 11.18
C CYS A 196 -15.03 -0.13 11.55
N PHE A 197 -14.60 0.96 10.92
CA PHE A 197 -15.14 2.29 11.19
C PHE A 197 -16.59 2.41 10.70
N ALA A 198 -16.90 1.87 9.52
CA ALA A 198 -18.23 1.90 8.95
C ALA A 198 -19.22 0.93 9.64
N GLU A 199 -18.72 -0.16 10.23
CA GLU A 199 -19.55 -1.20 10.84
C GLU A 199 -19.78 -1.01 12.35
N THR A 200 -18.92 -0.27 13.05
CA THR A 200 -19.08 -0.09 14.50
C THR A 200 -20.20 0.88 14.83
N ALA A 201 -20.98 0.58 15.88
CA ALA A 201 -21.88 1.55 16.51
C ALA A 201 -21.18 2.34 17.64
N ASN A 202 -20.05 1.84 18.13
CA ASN A 202 -19.31 2.41 19.25
C ASN A 202 -17.93 2.86 18.78
N PHE A 203 -17.83 4.14 18.41
CA PHE A 203 -16.58 4.76 17.99
C PHE A 203 -16.10 5.79 19.02
N ASP A 204 -14.83 5.72 19.41
CA ASP A 204 -14.17 6.72 20.26
C ASP A 204 -12.84 7.19 19.64
N GLY A 205 -12.82 8.37 19.03
CA GLY A 205 -11.64 8.83 18.30
C GLY A 205 -11.79 10.25 17.77
N CYS A 206 -10.92 10.60 16.83
CA CYS A 206 -11.03 11.82 16.03
C CYS A 206 -12.27 11.79 15.13
N GLU A 207 -12.82 12.96 14.78
CA GLU A 207 -14.00 13.05 13.92
C GLU A 207 -13.78 12.26 12.61
N GLN A 208 -14.84 11.64 12.09
CA GLN A 208 -14.82 10.84 10.85
C GLN A 208 -13.77 9.70 10.81
N GLY A 209 -13.19 9.34 11.96
CA GLY A 209 -12.14 8.33 12.05
C GLY A 209 -10.80 8.80 11.49
N PHE A 210 -10.52 10.10 11.49
CA PHE A 210 -9.26 10.62 10.98
C PHE A 210 -8.06 9.98 11.68
N THR A 211 -7.08 9.56 10.87
CA THR A 211 -5.85 8.93 11.33
C THR A 211 -4.61 9.76 11.00
N HIS A 212 -4.77 10.83 10.23
CA HIS A 212 -3.74 11.80 9.96
C HIS A 212 -4.36 13.20 10.15
N ILE A 213 -4.12 13.80 11.31
CA ILE A 213 -4.88 14.96 11.81
C ILE A 213 -4.08 16.27 11.77
N THR A 214 -4.77 17.40 11.65
CA THR A 214 -4.15 18.75 11.61
C THR A 214 -3.53 19.18 12.93
N ASP A 215 -4.01 18.63 14.04
CA ASP A 215 -3.52 18.99 15.38
C ASP A 215 -2.24 18.24 15.77
N ASN A 216 -1.82 17.27 14.95
CA ASN A 216 -0.62 16.50 15.21
C ASN A 216 0.64 17.31 14.80
N PRO A 217 1.57 17.59 15.72
CA PRO A 217 2.72 18.47 15.45
C PRO A 217 3.78 17.87 14.50
N PHE A 218 3.59 16.63 14.06
CA PHE A 218 4.46 15.96 13.11
C PHE A 218 3.93 15.98 11.67
N THR A 219 2.68 16.39 11.46
CA THR A 219 2.03 16.39 10.14
C THR A 219 2.26 17.72 9.43
N ASN A 220 2.17 17.71 8.09
CA ASN A 220 2.21 18.93 7.29
C ASN A 220 0.81 19.52 7.16
N ASN A 221 0.45 20.44 8.05
CA ASN A 221 -0.91 21.01 8.09
C ASN A 221 -1.37 21.63 6.77
N HIS A 222 -0.45 22.14 5.95
CA HIS A 222 -0.82 22.77 4.67
C HIS A 222 -1.53 21.81 3.70
N GLU A 223 -1.17 20.52 3.72
CA GLU A 223 -1.78 19.49 2.86
C GLU A 223 -3.12 19.00 3.42
N LEU A 224 -3.33 19.15 4.73
CA LEU A 224 -4.55 18.70 5.42
C LEU A 224 -5.63 19.78 5.50
N ILE A 225 -5.28 21.08 5.41
CA ILE A 225 -6.24 22.20 5.44
C ILE A 225 -7.45 22.01 4.50
N PRO A 226 -7.30 21.53 3.24
CA PRO A 226 -8.45 21.32 2.36
C PRO A 226 -9.45 20.26 2.87
N PHE A 227 -9.05 19.43 3.81
CA PHE A 227 -9.85 18.32 4.37
C PHE A 227 -10.39 18.60 5.78
N GLY A 228 -10.24 19.82 6.29
CA GLY A 228 -10.73 20.18 7.62
C GLY A 228 -9.77 19.70 8.71
N GLU A 229 -10.23 18.82 9.60
CA GLU A 229 -9.48 18.38 10.79
C GLU A 229 -8.52 17.22 10.52
N GLY A 230 -8.57 16.61 9.33
CA GLY A 230 -7.67 15.53 8.96
C GLY A 230 -8.18 14.66 7.83
N ILE A 231 -7.50 13.54 7.63
CA ILE A 231 -7.84 12.51 6.65
C ILE A 231 -7.79 11.12 7.30
N ARG A 232 -8.52 10.18 6.72
CA ARG A 232 -8.52 8.77 7.13
C ARG A 232 -7.82 7.94 6.06
N ILE A 233 -6.65 7.41 6.41
CA ILE A 233 -5.80 6.63 5.49
C ILE A 233 -5.33 5.30 6.08
N ASP A 234 -5.53 5.09 7.38
CA ASP A 234 -5.30 3.82 8.06
C ASP A 234 -6.61 3.08 8.27
N TYR A 235 -6.57 1.75 8.12
CA TYR A 235 -7.76 0.92 8.16
C TYR A 235 -7.51 -0.38 8.92
N ILE A 236 -8.57 -0.87 9.57
CA ILE A 236 -8.71 -2.28 9.95
C ILE A 236 -9.98 -2.78 9.24
N LEU A 237 -9.79 -3.69 8.29
CA LEU A 237 -10.84 -4.29 7.49
C LEU A 237 -10.95 -5.78 7.83
N PHE A 238 -12.16 -6.33 7.75
CA PHE A 238 -12.38 -7.74 8.12
C PHE A 238 -13.45 -8.42 7.27
N LYS A 239 -13.43 -9.74 7.25
CA LYS A 239 -14.57 -10.58 6.86
C LYS A 239 -14.53 -11.93 7.56
N GLY A 240 -15.71 -12.50 7.76
CA GLY A 240 -15.89 -13.89 8.13
C GLY A 240 -16.06 -14.80 6.92
N SER A 241 -15.85 -16.09 7.12
CA SER A 241 -16.23 -17.14 6.17
C SER A 241 -17.70 -17.53 6.31
N GLY A 242 -18.17 -18.50 5.52
CA GLY A 242 -19.49 -19.12 5.71
C GLY A 242 -19.69 -19.83 7.06
N LYS A 243 -18.60 -20.05 7.82
CA LYS A 243 -18.59 -20.76 9.11
C LYS A 243 -18.52 -19.84 10.33
N VAL A 244 -18.05 -18.61 10.16
CA VAL A 244 -17.82 -17.67 11.26
C VAL A 244 -18.36 -16.31 10.86
N ASP A 245 -19.32 -15.81 11.63
CA ASP A 245 -19.78 -14.43 11.53
C ASP A 245 -18.83 -13.52 12.31
N VAL A 246 -18.51 -12.36 11.73
CA VAL A 246 -17.63 -11.38 12.34
C VAL A 246 -18.34 -10.04 12.38
N SER A 247 -18.34 -9.39 13.55
CA SER A 247 -18.82 -8.03 13.74
C SER A 247 -17.79 -7.18 14.47
N CYS A 248 -17.83 -5.88 14.22
CA CYS A 248 -17.03 -4.88 14.92
C CYS A 248 -17.85 -4.35 16.11
N GLU A 249 -17.42 -4.64 17.33
CA GLU A 249 -18.11 -4.20 18.55
C GLU A 249 -17.72 -2.77 18.93
N SER A 250 -16.44 -2.43 18.74
CA SER A 250 -15.88 -1.13 19.03
C SER A 250 -14.71 -0.81 18.09
N LEU A 251 -14.50 0.47 17.85
CA LEU A 251 -13.28 1.00 17.24
C LEU A 251 -12.90 2.27 18.00
N SER A 252 -11.61 2.46 18.27
CA SER A 252 -11.08 3.71 18.80
C SER A 252 -9.85 4.17 18.05
N THR A 253 -9.64 5.48 18.00
CA THR A 253 -8.37 6.07 17.56
C THR A 253 -7.67 6.75 18.72
N THR A 254 -6.34 6.87 18.66
CA THR A 254 -5.68 7.94 19.43
C THR A 254 -6.12 9.32 18.89
N LYS A 255 -5.87 10.38 19.67
CA LYS A 255 -6.38 11.73 19.42
C LYS A 255 -5.27 12.79 19.41
N GLY A 256 -4.08 12.43 18.93
CA GLY A 256 -2.88 13.27 18.84
C GLY A 256 -2.17 13.54 20.16
N SER A 257 -2.91 13.80 21.24
CA SER A 257 -2.32 14.01 22.57
C SER A 257 -2.15 12.70 23.33
N VAL A 258 -1.02 12.57 24.04
CA VAL A 258 -0.74 11.43 24.91
C VAL A 258 -0.54 11.96 26.34
N PRO A 259 -1.36 11.53 27.32
CA PRO A 259 -1.24 12.01 28.69
C PRO A 259 0.18 11.81 29.25
N GLY A 260 0.78 12.89 29.73
CA GLY A 260 2.13 12.89 30.31
C GLY A 260 3.28 13.03 29.31
N TYR A 261 3.00 13.27 28.03
CA TYR A 261 4.00 13.50 26.99
C TYR A 261 3.68 14.75 26.16
N ASP A 262 4.73 15.42 25.69
CA ASP A 262 4.61 16.66 24.90
C ASP A 262 4.31 16.41 23.40
N PHE A 263 4.26 15.14 22.98
CA PHE A 263 4.10 14.76 21.58
C PHE A 263 3.39 13.40 21.41
N PRO A 264 2.77 13.15 20.23
CA PRO A 264 2.09 11.88 19.93
C PRO A 264 3.02 10.68 19.79
N TYR A 265 2.42 9.48 19.74
CA TYR A 265 3.10 8.23 19.37
C TYR A 265 3.67 8.26 17.95
N SER A 266 2.98 8.90 17.00
CA SER A 266 3.35 8.99 15.59
C SER A 266 2.74 10.25 14.95
N ASP A 267 3.08 10.53 13.69
CA ASP A 267 2.32 11.48 12.86
C ASP A 267 0.94 10.93 12.46
N HIS A 268 0.74 9.61 12.60
CA HIS A 268 -0.56 8.94 12.49
C HIS A 268 -1.18 8.60 13.86
N GLU A 269 -2.51 8.52 13.90
CA GLU A 269 -3.28 7.99 15.02
C GLU A 269 -3.39 6.47 14.95
N ALA A 270 -3.23 5.81 16.10
CA ALA A 270 -3.38 4.37 16.20
C ALA A 270 -4.85 3.96 16.13
N LEU A 271 -5.12 2.81 15.51
CA LEU A 271 -6.43 2.15 15.48
C LEU A 271 -6.46 0.97 16.44
N SER A 272 -7.50 0.88 17.28
CA SER A 272 -7.76 -0.27 18.14
C SER A 272 -9.21 -0.72 17.98
N THR A 273 -9.46 -2.00 17.69
CA THR A 273 -10.81 -2.54 17.51
C THR A 273 -11.02 -3.84 18.27
N ASP A 274 -12.24 -4.03 18.77
CA ASP A 274 -12.71 -5.30 19.31
C ASP A 274 -13.63 -5.98 18.26
N LEU A 275 -13.18 -7.10 17.71
CA LEU A 275 -13.97 -7.93 16.80
C LEU A 275 -14.63 -9.08 17.57
N LEU A 276 -15.90 -9.36 17.28
CA LEU A 276 -16.61 -10.52 17.81
C LEU A 276 -16.73 -11.60 16.73
N LEU A 277 -16.13 -12.75 16.99
CA LEU A 277 -16.12 -13.93 16.14
C LEU A 277 -17.15 -14.92 16.66
N SER A 278 -18.23 -15.13 15.93
CA SER A 278 -19.31 -16.05 16.31
C SER A 278 -19.38 -17.22 15.34
N PRO A 279 -19.05 -18.46 15.78
CA PRO A 279 -19.27 -19.64 14.97
C PRO A 279 -20.74 -19.75 14.58
N LEU A 280 -20.99 -20.04 13.30
CA LEU A 280 -22.34 -20.24 12.78
C LEU A 280 -22.73 -21.72 12.94
N GLU A 281 -23.93 -21.97 13.48
CA GLU A 281 -24.44 -23.33 13.67
C GLU A 281 -24.73 -24.05 12.34
N ASN A 282 -25.10 -23.27 11.31
CA ASN A 282 -25.28 -23.75 9.95
C ASN A 282 -24.38 -22.94 9.03
N GLU A 283 -23.64 -23.61 8.14
CA GLU A 283 -22.86 -22.94 7.10
C GLU A 283 -23.80 -22.07 6.26
N LYS A 284 -23.59 -20.75 6.32
CA LYS A 284 -24.20 -19.86 5.33
C LYS A 284 -23.52 -20.18 4.01
N ARG A 285 -24.30 -20.45 2.97
CA ARG A 285 -23.76 -20.32 1.60
C ARG A 285 -23.13 -18.95 1.51
N GLU A 286 -21.90 -18.87 0.98
CA GLU A 286 -21.28 -17.58 0.67
C GLU A 286 -22.35 -16.72 -0.01
N LYS A 287 -22.60 -15.51 0.53
CA LYS A 287 -23.62 -14.62 -0.04
C LYS A 287 -23.32 -14.50 -1.53
N GLU A 288 -24.23 -15.00 -2.36
CA GLU A 288 -24.14 -14.87 -3.81
C GLU A 288 -23.93 -13.40 -4.15
N CYS A 289 -23.01 -13.13 -5.07
CA CYS A 289 -22.77 -11.78 -5.54
C CYS A 289 -24.07 -11.28 -6.20
N THR A 290 -24.68 -10.24 -5.63
CA THR A 290 -25.88 -9.65 -6.23
C THR A 290 -25.52 -8.97 -7.54
N GLU A 291 -26.48 -8.86 -8.46
CA GLU A 291 -26.29 -8.14 -9.73
C GLU A 291 -25.77 -6.71 -9.49
N VAL A 292 -26.28 -6.04 -8.45
CA VAL A 292 -25.87 -4.69 -8.03
C VAL A 292 -24.40 -4.66 -7.59
N ASN A 293 -23.98 -5.58 -6.71
CA ASN A 293 -22.60 -5.62 -6.22
C ASN A 293 -21.62 -5.96 -7.35
N LEU A 294 -22.02 -6.82 -8.28
CA LEU A 294 -21.19 -7.22 -9.42
C LEU A 294 -21.04 -6.08 -10.43
N SER A 295 -22.13 -5.36 -10.71
CA SER A 295 -22.12 -4.17 -11.57
C SER A 295 -21.23 -3.07 -11.00
N GLU A 296 -21.35 -2.81 -9.69
CA GLU A 296 -20.48 -1.86 -9.00
C GLU A 296 -19.01 -2.28 -9.07
N LEU A 297 -18.70 -3.56 -8.84
CA LEU A 297 -17.34 -4.08 -8.97
C LEU A 297 -16.80 -3.93 -10.39
N ILE A 298 -17.61 -4.19 -11.43
CA ILE A 298 -17.22 -3.97 -12.83
C ILE A 298 -16.86 -2.51 -13.07
N ASN A 299 -17.66 -1.57 -12.54
CA ASN A 299 -17.39 -0.14 -12.67
C ASN A 299 -16.08 0.24 -11.98
N ILE A 300 -15.86 -0.22 -10.74
CA ILE A 300 -14.63 0.03 -9.98
C ILE A 300 -13.39 -0.51 -10.71
N VAL A 301 -13.43 -1.74 -11.22
CA VAL A 301 -12.29 -2.32 -11.96
C VAL A 301 -12.07 -1.60 -13.30
N THR A 302 -13.13 -1.13 -13.95
CA THR A 302 -13.04 -0.35 -15.19
C THR A 302 -12.43 1.02 -14.96
N GLU A 303 -12.78 1.69 -13.86
CA GLU A 303 -12.18 2.94 -13.41
C GLU A 303 -10.68 2.73 -13.09
N ALA A 304 -10.34 1.70 -12.30
CA ALA A 304 -8.95 1.35 -11.96
C ALA A 304 -8.12 1.09 -13.22
N ARG A 305 -8.68 0.35 -14.18
CA ARG A 305 -8.04 0.10 -15.46
C ARG A 305 -7.80 1.38 -16.26
N THR A 306 -8.71 2.35 -16.19
CA THR A 306 -8.58 3.63 -16.88
C THR A 306 -7.42 4.43 -16.28
N GLU A 307 -7.34 4.52 -14.96
CA GLU A 307 -6.21 5.17 -14.27
C GLU A 307 -4.86 4.51 -14.56
N VAL A 308 -4.81 3.18 -14.56
CA VAL A 308 -3.59 2.44 -14.92
C VAL A 308 -3.19 2.69 -16.37
N LYS A 309 -4.15 2.80 -17.29
CA LYS A 309 -3.87 3.19 -18.68
C LYS A 309 -3.30 4.59 -18.79
N VAL A 310 -3.83 5.57 -18.05
CA VAL A 310 -3.28 6.93 -18.04
C VAL A 310 -1.82 6.90 -17.59
N GLY A 311 -1.53 6.20 -16.48
CA GLY A 311 -0.16 5.97 -16.00
C GLY A 311 0.74 5.29 -17.04
N LEU A 312 0.23 4.27 -17.73
CA LEU A 312 0.96 3.55 -18.77
C LEU A 312 1.39 4.47 -19.91
N HIS A 313 0.47 5.30 -20.45
CA HIS A 313 0.81 6.24 -21.52
C HIS A 313 1.86 7.27 -21.07
N CYS A 314 1.77 7.73 -19.81
CA CYS A 314 2.78 8.60 -19.22
C CYS A 314 4.16 7.90 -19.16
N ALA A 315 4.23 6.68 -18.64
CA ALA A 315 5.46 5.90 -18.54
C ALA A 315 6.06 5.60 -19.92
N GLU A 316 5.24 5.28 -20.93
CA GLU A 316 5.69 5.08 -22.31
C GLU A 316 6.29 6.34 -22.92
N ARG A 317 5.66 7.50 -22.70
CA ARG A 317 6.19 8.80 -23.13
C ARG A 317 7.53 9.10 -22.47
N MET A 318 7.66 8.82 -21.18
CA MET A 318 8.92 9.02 -20.44
C MET A 318 10.01 8.06 -20.92
N ARG A 319 9.67 6.80 -21.18
CA ARG A 319 10.58 5.81 -21.79
C ARG A 319 11.09 6.26 -23.15
N TYR A 320 10.20 6.75 -24.02
CA TYR A 320 10.57 7.28 -25.34
C TYR A 320 11.48 8.51 -25.22
N THR A 321 11.18 9.40 -24.27
CA THR A 321 12.01 10.57 -23.98
C THR A 321 13.41 10.16 -23.51
N ALA A 322 13.51 9.21 -22.58
CA ALA A 322 14.78 8.66 -22.12
C ALA A 322 15.58 8.02 -23.27
N ALA A 323 14.92 7.24 -24.13
CA ALA A 323 15.56 6.63 -25.30
C ALA A 323 16.13 7.68 -26.28
N ARG A 324 15.35 8.72 -26.59
CA ARG A 324 15.80 9.83 -27.47
C ARG A 324 16.98 10.59 -26.87
N THR A 325 16.91 10.91 -25.58
CA THR A 325 18.00 11.59 -24.87
C THR A 325 19.27 10.74 -24.84
N GLY A 326 19.14 9.43 -24.59
CA GLY A 326 20.26 8.49 -24.64
C GLY A 326 20.88 8.39 -26.03
N PHE A 327 20.05 8.29 -27.08
CA PHE A 327 20.52 8.29 -28.47
C PHE A 327 21.26 9.59 -28.82
N MET A 328 20.74 10.74 -28.43
CA MET A 328 21.41 12.03 -28.64
C MET A 328 22.75 12.10 -27.89
N GLY A 329 22.79 11.65 -26.64
CA GLY A 329 24.04 11.56 -25.86
C GLY A 329 25.09 10.64 -26.51
N LEU A 330 24.66 9.52 -27.09
CA LEU A 330 25.53 8.61 -27.83
C LEU A 330 26.06 9.26 -29.12
N VAL A 331 25.21 9.92 -29.90
CA VAL A 331 25.64 10.62 -31.13
C VAL A 331 26.66 11.71 -30.82
N LEU A 332 26.44 12.50 -29.76
CA LEU A 332 27.38 13.52 -29.32
C LEU A 332 28.71 12.92 -28.87
N LEU A 333 28.69 11.83 -28.10
CA LEU A 333 29.90 11.14 -27.67
C LEU A 333 30.69 10.54 -28.86
N LEU A 334 30.01 9.98 -29.85
CA LEU A 334 30.64 9.49 -31.08
C LEU A 334 31.24 10.63 -31.91
N LEU A 335 30.56 11.77 -31.98
CA LEU A 335 31.07 12.97 -32.66
C LEU A 335 32.34 13.47 -31.98
N GLU A 336 32.39 13.49 -30.65
CA GLU A 336 33.60 13.83 -29.92
C GLU A 336 34.73 12.85 -30.18
N LEU A 337 34.47 11.55 -30.13
CA LEU A 337 35.48 10.53 -30.46
C LEU A 337 36.02 10.71 -31.89
N ALA A 338 35.16 11.06 -32.84
CA ALA A 338 35.57 11.40 -34.20
C ALA A 338 36.46 12.65 -34.24
N ILE A 339 36.11 13.72 -33.51
CA ILE A 339 36.92 14.95 -33.39
C ILE A 339 38.29 14.64 -32.75
N ALA A 340 38.33 13.83 -31.69
CA ALA A 340 39.57 13.40 -31.04
C ALA A 340 40.46 12.55 -31.95
N ALA A 341 39.90 11.86 -32.94
CA ALA A 341 40.65 11.06 -33.89
C ALA A 341 41.25 11.89 -35.04
N VAL A 342 40.76 13.11 -35.31
CA VAL A 342 41.26 13.97 -36.40
C VAL A 342 42.79 14.17 -36.36
N PRO A 343 43.43 14.44 -35.21
CA PRO A 343 44.88 14.60 -35.13
C PRO A 343 45.68 13.35 -35.53
N ILE A 344 45.10 12.14 -35.37
CA ILE A 344 45.73 10.87 -35.77
C ILE A 344 45.85 10.77 -37.29
N PHE A 345 44.92 11.40 -38.02
CA PHE A 345 44.88 11.41 -39.47
C PHE A 345 45.48 12.67 -40.10
N SER A 346 45.73 13.72 -39.32
CA SER A 346 46.42 14.92 -39.81
C SER A 346 47.95 14.79 -39.69
N LEU A 347 48.60 14.40 -40.78
CA LEU A 347 50.06 14.47 -40.91
C LEU A 347 50.50 15.96 -40.94
N GLY A 348 50.96 16.49 -39.79
CA GLY A 348 51.94 17.59 -39.80
C GLY A 348 51.53 18.97 -39.28
N THR A 349 50.44 19.15 -38.53
CA THR A 349 50.12 20.46 -37.91
C THR A 349 49.77 20.36 -36.43
N GLU A 350 50.65 20.85 -35.56
CA GLU A 350 50.35 21.05 -34.14
C GLU A 350 49.45 22.27 -33.96
N GLN A 351 48.13 22.04 -33.90
CA GLN A 351 47.16 23.07 -33.53
C GLN A 351 46.84 22.98 -32.02
N PRO A 352 46.68 24.11 -31.33
CA PRO A 352 46.29 24.12 -29.92
C PRO A 352 44.86 23.60 -29.76
N PHE A 353 44.71 22.39 -29.23
CA PHE A 353 43.41 21.76 -28.96
C PHE A 353 42.91 22.08 -27.54
N PRO A 354 41.65 22.53 -27.34
CA PRO A 354 41.11 22.86 -26.02
C PRO A 354 40.77 21.58 -25.23
N LYS A 355 41.81 20.87 -24.77
CA LYS A 355 41.71 19.56 -24.10
C LYS A 355 40.74 19.56 -22.91
N ALA A 356 40.78 20.58 -22.06
CA ALA A 356 39.92 20.66 -20.88
C ALA A 356 38.43 20.73 -21.24
N SER A 357 38.04 21.64 -22.13
CA SER A 357 36.65 21.78 -22.58
C SER A 357 36.16 20.54 -23.31
N PHE A 358 37.03 19.90 -24.10
CA PHE A 358 36.72 18.67 -24.79
C PHE A 358 36.46 17.49 -23.84
N TYR A 359 37.32 17.28 -22.85
CA TYR A 359 37.10 16.23 -21.85
C TYR A 359 35.88 16.50 -20.96
N LEU A 360 35.59 17.76 -20.65
CA LEU A 360 34.38 18.14 -19.91
C LEU A 360 33.11 17.84 -20.72
N LEU A 361 33.10 18.15 -22.01
CA LEU A 361 31.97 17.85 -22.88
C LEU A 361 31.77 16.34 -23.02
N GLY A 362 32.85 15.55 -23.10
CA GLY A 362 32.74 14.09 -23.15
C GLY A 362 32.32 13.44 -21.84
N ALA A 363 32.77 13.96 -20.71
CA ALA A 363 32.26 13.57 -19.41
C ALA A 363 30.75 13.87 -19.29
N LEU A 364 30.31 15.02 -19.79
CA LEU A 364 28.89 15.40 -19.81
C LEU A 364 28.07 14.47 -20.73
N CYS A 365 28.54 14.22 -21.95
CA CYS A 365 27.87 13.34 -22.90
C CYS A 365 27.76 11.90 -22.37
N PHE A 366 28.83 11.39 -21.77
CA PHE A 366 28.82 10.10 -21.08
C PHE A 366 27.84 10.07 -19.91
N THR A 367 27.80 11.12 -19.08
CA THR A 367 26.88 11.20 -17.94
C THR A 367 25.42 11.24 -18.40
N ILE A 368 25.11 11.99 -19.46
CA ILE A 368 23.77 12.04 -20.07
C ILE A 368 23.39 10.65 -20.60
N LEU A 369 24.28 9.99 -21.36
CA LEU A 369 24.04 8.65 -21.88
C LEU A 369 23.78 7.65 -20.76
N LEU A 370 24.60 7.65 -19.72
CA LEU A 370 24.46 6.75 -18.57
C LEU A 370 23.13 6.97 -17.83
N SER A 371 22.81 8.22 -17.54
CA SER A 371 21.58 8.61 -16.83
C SER A 371 20.33 8.28 -17.64
N ALA A 372 20.34 8.58 -18.95
CA ALA A 372 19.25 8.25 -19.86
C ALA A 372 19.06 6.73 -20.02
N THR A 373 20.15 5.97 -20.04
CA THR A 373 20.09 4.49 -20.07
C THR A 373 19.46 3.95 -18.79
N PHE A 374 19.86 4.45 -17.62
CA PHE A 374 19.26 4.05 -16.35
C PHE A 374 17.76 4.37 -16.29
N LEU A 375 17.37 5.58 -16.69
CA LEU A 375 15.97 5.98 -16.80
C LEU A 375 15.19 5.11 -17.80
N TYR A 376 15.79 4.77 -18.95
CA TYR A 376 15.17 3.90 -19.93
C TYR A 376 14.88 2.51 -19.36
N ILE A 377 15.83 1.91 -18.64
CA ILE A 377 15.64 0.61 -17.97
C ILE A 377 14.51 0.72 -16.96
N PHE A 378 14.54 1.76 -16.12
CA PHE A 378 13.51 2.00 -15.11
C PHE A 378 12.12 2.13 -15.72
N TYR A 379 11.91 3.04 -16.68
CA TYR A 379 10.60 3.21 -17.34
C TYR A 379 10.18 1.97 -18.12
N THR A 380 11.13 1.15 -18.59
CA THR A 380 10.80 -0.14 -19.21
C THR A 380 10.22 -1.13 -18.20
N MET A 381 10.74 -1.16 -16.97
CA MET A 381 10.17 -1.97 -15.89
C MET A 381 8.79 -1.44 -15.50
N GLU A 382 8.64 -0.13 -15.35
CA GLU A 382 7.37 0.52 -15.01
C GLU A 382 6.27 0.22 -16.05
N VAL A 383 6.56 0.43 -17.33
CA VAL A 383 5.66 0.10 -18.44
C VAL A 383 5.22 -1.36 -18.40
N LYS A 384 6.14 -2.30 -18.13
CA LYS A 384 5.80 -3.73 -18.03
C LYS A 384 4.87 -4.03 -16.86
N SER A 385 5.11 -3.43 -15.69
CA SER A 385 4.24 -3.61 -14.52
C SER A 385 2.85 -3.01 -14.74
N LEU A 386 2.77 -1.80 -15.29
CA LEU A 386 1.49 -1.13 -15.61
C LEU A 386 0.71 -1.90 -16.68
N GLN A 387 1.38 -2.33 -17.76
CA GLN A 387 0.76 -3.13 -18.82
C GLN A 387 0.25 -4.47 -18.27
N GLY A 388 1.04 -5.16 -17.44
CA GLY A 388 0.62 -6.41 -16.81
C GLY A 388 -0.62 -6.24 -15.92
N ALA A 389 -0.69 -5.17 -15.13
CA ALA A 389 -1.88 -4.85 -14.34
C ALA A 389 -3.10 -4.52 -15.22
N GLU A 390 -2.93 -3.74 -16.29
CA GLU A 390 -4.00 -3.42 -17.24
C GLU A 390 -4.56 -4.69 -17.91
N ASP A 391 -3.69 -5.60 -18.34
CA ASP A 391 -4.08 -6.86 -18.96
C ASP A 391 -4.88 -7.74 -17.99
N GLN A 392 -4.45 -7.83 -16.72
CA GLN A 392 -5.16 -8.55 -15.67
C GLN A 392 -6.54 -7.93 -15.37
N MET A 393 -6.62 -6.60 -15.29
CA MET A 393 -7.88 -5.89 -15.08
C MET A 393 -8.82 -6.09 -16.27
N ARG A 394 -8.31 -6.06 -17.51
CA ARG A 394 -9.10 -6.32 -18.72
C ARG A 394 -9.70 -7.73 -18.71
N LEU A 395 -8.88 -8.74 -18.39
CA LEU A 395 -9.34 -10.13 -18.28
C LEU A 395 -10.41 -10.26 -17.19
N THR A 396 -10.19 -9.61 -16.05
CA THR A 396 -11.13 -9.61 -14.94
C THR A 396 -12.46 -8.98 -15.32
N VAL A 397 -12.46 -7.80 -15.95
CA VAL A 397 -13.70 -7.14 -16.40
C VAL A 397 -14.49 -8.06 -17.33
N GLY A 398 -13.83 -8.74 -18.27
CA GLY A 398 -14.48 -9.72 -19.14
C GLY A 398 -15.15 -10.85 -18.35
N SER A 399 -14.42 -11.46 -17.41
CA SER A 399 -14.95 -12.53 -16.56
C SER A 399 -16.11 -12.07 -15.67
N LEU A 400 -16.04 -10.88 -15.08
CA LEU A 400 -17.13 -10.32 -14.28
C LEU A 400 -18.37 -10.03 -15.13
N GLN A 401 -18.20 -9.54 -16.36
CA GLN A 401 -19.29 -9.31 -17.30
C GLN A 401 -19.95 -10.61 -17.78
N GLU A 402 -19.19 -11.67 -17.95
CA GLU A 402 -19.73 -13.02 -18.23
C GLU A 402 -20.57 -13.50 -17.05
N HIS A 403 -20.03 -13.42 -15.83
CA HIS A 403 -20.74 -13.81 -14.62
C HIS A 403 -22.04 -13.00 -14.41
N LEU A 404 -22.01 -11.70 -14.73
CA LEU A 404 -23.19 -10.83 -14.67
C LEU A 404 -24.31 -11.28 -15.63
N LYS A 405 -23.95 -11.82 -16.80
CA LYS A 405 -24.93 -12.32 -17.78
C LYS A 405 -25.53 -13.67 -17.37
N GLU A 406 -24.80 -14.46 -16.60
CA GLU A 406 -25.22 -15.78 -16.12
C GLU A 406 -26.15 -15.70 -14.89
N LEU A 407 -26.16 -14.57 -14.18
CA LEU A 407 -27.07 -14.36 -13.07
C LEU A 407 -28.53 -14.48 -13.55
N PRO A 408 -29.38 -15.24 -12.82
CA PRO A 408 -30.78 -15.36 -13.17
C PRO A 408 -31.41 -13.96 -13.08
N LYS A 409 -31.78 -13.40 -14.24
CA LYS A 409 -32.64 -12.22 -14.29
C LYS A 409 -33.88 -12.55 -13.47
N ASP A 410 -34.11 -11.84 -12.38
CA ASP A 410 -35.37 -11.95 -11.64
C ASP A 410 -36.49 -11.78 -12.66
N LYS A 411 -37.17 -12.89 -12.97
CA LYS A 411 -38.38 -12.86 -13.76
C LYS A 411 -39.39 -12.13 -12.89
N GLU A 412 -39.58 -10.84 -13.14
CA GLU A 412 -40.81 -10.15 -12.79
C GLU A 412 -41.96 -10.97 -13.37
N HIS A 413 -42.54 -11.82 -12.52
CA HIS A 413 -43.68 -12.66 -12.85
C HIS A 413 -44.89 -11.75 -13.11
N THR A 414 -45.20 -11.57 -14.39
CA THR A 414 -46.51 -11.90 -14.97
C THR A 414 -47.73 -11.60 -14.09
N LYS A 415 -47.97 -10.33 -13.72
CA LYS A 415 -49.32 -9.85 -13.36
C LYS A 415 -50.03 -9.38 -14.63
N LYS A 416 -50.47 -10.32 -15.50
CA LYS A 416 -51.42 -10.01 -16.58
C LYS A 416 -52.20 -11.21 -17.15
N ALA A 417 -52.34 -12.29 -16.38
CA ALA A 417 -53.19 -13.43 -16.76
C ALA A 417 -53.91 -14.02 -15.54
N ALA A 418 -54.75 -13.21 -14.89
CA ALA A 418 -55.75 -13.66 -13.93
C ALA A 418 -56.85 -12.57 -13.78
N GLU A 419 -57.37 -12.11 -14.90
CA GLU A 419 -58.73 -11.54 -14.98
C GLU A 419 -59.40 -12.33 -16.12
N ALA A 420 -59.84 -13.53 -15.75
CA ALA A 420 -60.82 -14.33 -16.46
C ALA A 420 -62.07 -14.37 -15.58
#